data_AF-A0A5Z6QBA9-F1
#
_entry.id   AF-A0A5Z6QBA9-F1
#
_cell.length_a   1.000
_cell.length_b   1.000
_cell.length_c   1.000
_cell.angle_alpha   90.00
_cell.angle_beta   90.00
_cell.angle_gamma   90.00
#
_symmetry.space_group_name_H-M   'P 1'
#
loop_
_entity.id
_entity.type
_entity.pdbx_description
1 polymer ?
#
loop_
_entity_poly.entity_id
_entity_poly.type
_entity_poly.pdbx_seq_one_letter_code
_entity_poly.pdbx_strand_id
1 'polypeptide(L)'
;MNNIILFKSKKQLTAENNYNKFINFCRYQLSGLTQTQDWEQYVWKGYVTFRKIGVRHKALNSKDAMHEDFLDFAKAYIRYQHSLKPLKNYGATMMALRCLEQALLQVLNSGLIYNVTAVVFDEAMQIGSKYFEGNVLAQCGIQLEKISKFLCEHNLVKSGFISWKNHVKQKVKNNYLPEIEDYHRNDKLPDEAALLAIADIFSKNDELLSPRDKFTSAVFALLLCCPCRISEILALPADCEITQKDDKGIERYGLRFYSVKGYGPNIKWIPQVMIPVAKKAIRRLLSLSQNARAFAQWCEKYPDKFYQHELCPKVDEKSKLTVIQVCHALGYPLHDHKSCVLKIKKTSLDGGKSFLNANDYNYSLSELWEMIISGFSKDFPWYDEEKSIRFGNALCL
;
A
#
# COMPACT_ATOMS: atom_id res chain seq x y z
N MET A 1 -27.34 11.67 46.56
CA MET A 1 -26.21 12.07 45.69
C MET A 1 -25.18 12.75 46.56
N ASN A 2 -24.11 12.04 46.94
CA ASN A 2 -23.01 12.68 47.67
C ASN A 2 -22.12 13.37 46.63
N ASN A 3 -22.20 14.71 46.55
CA ASN A 3 -21.22 15.52 45.86
C ASN A 3 -19.91 15.49 46.68
N ILE A 4 -19.16 14.41 46.54
CA ILE A 4 -17.82 14.29 47.12
C ILE A 4 -16.89 15.13 46.24
N ILE A 5 -16.50 16.30 46.74
CA ILE A 5 -15.47 17.13 46.12
C ILE A 5 -14.12 16.58 46.55
N LEU A 6 -13.48 15.79 45.68
CA LEU A 6 -12.14 15.25 45.90
C LEU A 6 -11.09 16.27 45.46
N PHE A 7 -10.11 16.56 46.32
CA PHE A 7 -8.95 17.39 45.97
C PHE A 7 -8.12 16.70 44.87
N LYS A 8 -7.94 17.39 43.74
CA LYS A 8 -7.02 16.98 42.66
C LYS A 8 -5.78 17.87 42.70
N SER A 9 -4.60 17.26 42.64
CA SER A 9 -3.36 18.03 42.60
C SER A 9 -3.21 18.79 41.28
N LYS A 10 -2.45 19.90 41.28
CA LYS A 10 -2.15 20.67 40.06
C LYS A 10 -1.52 19.79 38.95
N LYS A 11 -0.67 18.83 39.31
CA LYS A 11 -0.06 17.88 38.35
C LYS A 11 -1.12 17.02 37.65
N GLN A 12 -2.11 16.53 38.39
CA GLN A 12 -3.20 15.73 37.82
C GLN A 12 -4.08 16.56 36.86
N LEU A 13 -4.44 17.78 37.26
CA LEU A 13 -5.18 18.72 36.39
C LEU A 13 -4.38 19.09 35.14
N THR A 14 -3.05 19.21 35.25
CA THR A 14 -2.17 19.53 34.13
C THR A 14 -2.16 18.40 33.09
N ALA A 15 -2.09 17.13 33.52
CA ALA A 15 -2.12 15.99 32.60
C ALA A 15 -3.47 15.84 31.87
N GLU A 16 -4.59 15.99 32.58
CA GLU A 16 -5.94 15.96 31.96
C GLU A 16 -6.11 17.10 30.94
N ASN A 17 -5.65 18.31 31.28
CA ASN A 17 -5.69 19.45 30.36
C ASN A 17 -4.77 19.27 29.14
N ASN A 18 -3.55 18.76 29.34
CA ASN A 18 -2.62 18.49 28.24
C ASN A 18 -3.15 17.41 27.31
N TYR A 19 -3.76 16.36 27.85
CA TYR A 19 -4.44 15.34 27.08
C TYR A 19 -5.51 15.93 26.17
N ASN A 20 -6.45 16.71 26.73
CA ASN A 20 -7.52 17.34 25.94
C ASN A 20 -6.97 18.28 24.86
N LYS A 21 -5.94 19.07 25.18
CA LYS A 21 -5.25 19.92 24.19
C LYS A 21 -4.59 19.10 23.08
N PHE A 22 -3.96 17.98 23.42
CA PHE A 22 -3.33 17.08 22.46
C PHE A 22 -4.36 16.43 21.52
N ILE A 23 -5.49 15.95 22.05
CA ILE A 23 -6.59 15.41 21.24
C ILE A 23 -7.11 16.49 20.28
N ASN A 24 -7.39 17.70 20.76
CA ASN A 24 -7.88 18.80 19.93
C ASN A 24 -6.88 19.22 18.85
N PHE A 25 -5.59 19.31 19.19
CA PHE A 25 -4.52 19.58 18.24
C PHE A 25 -4.52 18.54 17.11
N CYS A 26 -4.50 17.26 17.46
CA CYS A 26 -4.48 16.18 16.47
C CYS A 26 -5.75 16.12 15.64
N ARG A 27 -6.91 16.37 16.25
CA ARG A 27 -8.20 16.28 15.59
C ARG A 27 -8.43 17.40 14.58
N TYR A 28 -8.12 18.65 14.97
CA TYR A 28 -8.53 19.84 14.24
C TYR A 28 -7.39 20.57 13.53
N GLN A 29 -6.14 20.45 13.98
CA GLN A 29 -5.02 21.22 13.42
C GLN A 29 -4.10 20.40 12.50
N LEU A 30 -4.00 19.08 12.69
CA LEU A 30 -3.20 18.23 11.80
C LEU A 30 -4.00 17.82 10.55
N SER A 31 -3.41 17.92 9.37
CA SER A 31 -3.95 17.35 8.13
C SER A 31 -3.11 16.16 7.65
N GLY A 32 -3.59 15.39 6.67
CA GLY A 32 -2.76 14.45 5.91
C GLY A 32 -3.11 12.96 6.00
N LEU A 33 -3.55 12.45 7.17
CA LEU A 33 -3.88 11.02 7.30
C LEU A 33 -5.35 10.70 6.92
N THR A 34 -6.28 11.42 7.53
CA THR A 34 -7.73 11.31 7.32
C THR A 34 -8.35 12.70 7.38
N GLN A 35 -9.57 12.85 6.86
CA GLN A 35 -10.32 14.08 7.07
C GLN A 35 -10.77 14.17 8.54
N THR A 36 -11.02 15.38 9.03
CA THR A 36 -11.54 15.58 10.40
C THR A 36 -12.87 14.84 10.63
N GLN A 37 -13.66 14.66 9.57
CA GLN A 37 -14.94 13.94 9.57
C GLN A 37 -14.77 12.45 9.87
N ASP A 38 -13.61 11.88 9.51
CA ASP A 38 -13.30 10.47 9.73
C ASP A 38 -12.96 10.17 11.20
N TRP A 39 -12.83 11.21 12.04
CA TRP A 39 -12.46 11.05 13.44
C TRP A 39 -13.44 10.17 14.20
N GLU A 40 -14.73 10.20 13.87
CA GLU A 40 -15.76 9.39 14.56
C GLU A 40 -15.75 7.93 14.09
N GLN A 41 -15.08 7.61 12.98
CA GLN A 41 -15.04 6.26 12.43
C GLN A 41 -14.09 5.34 13.21
N TYR A 42 -14.45 4.07 13.33
CA TYR A 42 -13.56 3.03 13.89
C TYR A 42 -12.60 2.43 12.85
N VAL A 43 -12.83 2.72 11.56
CA VAL A 43 -12.04 2.22 10.44
C VAL A 43 -11.58 3.40 9.60
N TRP A 44 -10.28 3.62 9.55
CA TRP A 44 -9.64 4.53 8.60
C TRP A 44 -9.14 3.69 7.42
N LYS A 45 -9.94 3.62 6.36
CA LYS A 45 -9.72 2.72 5.22
C LYS A 45 -8.34 2.95 4.62
N GLY A 46 -7.58 1.86 4.46
CA GLY A 46 -6.19 1.90 3.95
C GLY A 46 -5.12 2.17 5.01
N TYR A 47 -5.50 2.57 6.23
CA TYR A 47 -4.54 2.95 7.27
C TYR A 47 -4.63 2.07 8.52
N VAL A 48 -5.75 2.12 9.25
CA VAL A 48 -5.90 1.48 10.57
C VAL A 48 -7.34 1.06 10.86
N THR A 49 -7.48 0.09 11.76
CA THR A 49 -8.76 -0.33 12.35
C THR A 49 -8.62 -0.40 13.86
N PHE A 50 -9.38 0.44 14.57
CA PHE A 50 -9.35 0.62 16.02
C PHE A 50 -10.21 -0.44 16.73
N ARG A 51 -9.78 -1.70 16.64
CA ARG A 51 -10.39 -2.84 17.32
C ARG A 51 -9.59 -3.26 18.53
N LYS A 52 -10.25 -3.93 19.48
CA LYS A 52 -9.62 -4.63 20.62
C LYS A 52 -8.69 -5.76 20.17
N ILE A 53 -7.74 -6.12 21.03
CA ILE A 53 -6.89 -7.32 20.81
C ILE A 53 -7.74 -8.60 20.87
N GLY A 54 -7.31 -9.64 20.16
CA GLY A 54 -8.00 -10.94 20.12
C GLY A 54 -9.24 -11.01 19.21
N VAL A 55 -9.77 -9.88 18.73
CA VAL A 55 -10.92 -9.88 17.81
C VAL A 55 -10.50 -10.27 16.39
N ARG A 56 -11.04 -11.39 15.87
CA ARG A 56 -10.80 -11.90 14.51
C ARG A 56 -11.17 -10.89 13.42
N HIS A 57 -10.45 -10.91 12.29
CA HIS A 57 -10.70 -10.05 11.12
C HIS A 57 -12.07 -10.34 10.46
N LYS A 58 -13.11 -9.68 10.98
CA LYS A 58 -14.49 -9.62 10.47
C LYS A 58 -14.95 -8.15 10.39
N ALA A 59 -16.12 -7.92 9.79
CA ALA A 59 -16.81 -6.63 9.82
C ALA A 59 -16.90 -6.11 11.27
N LEU A 60 -16.50 -4.87 11.49
CA LEU A 60 -16.32 -4.33 12.83
C LEU A 60 -17.66 -3.87 13.40
N ASN A 61 -18.05 -4.44 14.54
CA ASN A 61 -19.19 -3.97 15.32
C ASN A 61 -18.70 -3.01 16.43
N SER A 62 -19.59 -2.16 16.95
CA SER A 62 -19.25 -1.23 18.04
C SER A 62 -18.66 -1.93 19.27
N LYS A 63 -19.15 -3.12 19.62
CA LYS A 63 -18.64 -3.93 20.75
C LYS A 63 -17.18 -4.38 20.57
N ASP A 64 -16.76 -4.55 19.31
CA ASP A 64 -15.42 -5.00 18.93
C ASP A 64 -14.40 -3.84 18.86
N ALA A 65 -14.89 -2.59 18.85
CA ALA A 65 -14.07 -1.38 18.82
C ALA A 65 -13.33 -1.17 20.15
N MET A 66 -12.22 -0.43 20.11
CA MET A 66 -11.51 0.02 21.32
C MET A 66 -12.45 0.83 22.23
N HIS A 67 -12.22 0.75 23.54
CA HIS A 67 -12.96 1.49 24.54
C HIS A 67 -12.92 3.00 24.27
N GLU A 68 -14.05 3.68 24.47
CA GLU A 68 -14.24 5.09 24.11
C GLU A 68 -13.19 6.00 24.77
N ASP A 69 -12.95 5.82 26.09
CA ASP A 69 -11.92 6.55 26.83
C ASP A 69 -10.48 6.44 26.25
N PHE A 70 -10.17 5.36 25.53
CA PHE A 70 -8.84 5.12 24.96
C PHE A 70 -8.78 5.44 23.46
N LEU A 71 -9.92 5.35 22.77
CA LEU A 71 -10.01 5.45 21.31
C LEU A 71 -9.48 6.79 20.79
N ASP A 72 -9.81 7.90 21.44
CA ASP A 72 -9.34 9.22 21.04
C ASP A 72 -7.82 9.34 21.15
N PHE A 73 -7.22 8.79 22.21
CA PHE A 73 -5.77 8.73 22.33
C PHE A 73 -5.14 7.93 21.18
N ALA A 74 -5.66 6.75 20.88
CA ALA A 74 -5.14 5.90 19.81
C ALA A 74 -5.19 6.61 18.45
N LYS A 75 -6.31 7.29 18.16
CA LYS A 75 -6.48 8.11 16.95
C LYS A 75 -5.49 9.27 16.90
N ALA A 76 -5.37 10.03 17.99
CA ALA A 76 -4.45 11.16 18.08
C ALA A 76 -2.99 10.73 17.92
N TYR A 77 -2.58 9.64 18.58
CA TYR A 77 -1.23 9.11 18.49
C TYR A 77 -0.87 8.71 17.05
N ILE A 78 -1.75 7.97 16.36
CA ILE A 78 -1.50 7.55 14.97
C ILE A 78 -1.43 8.77 14.04
N ARG A 79 -2.35 9.73 14.17
CA ARG A 79 -2.38 10.94 13.32
C ARG A 79 -1.14 11.81 13.53
N TYR A 80 -0.71 11.98 14.78
CA TYR A 80 0.51 12.71 15.13
C TYR A 80 1.77 12.04 14.57
N GLN A 81 1.89 10.72 14.72
CA GLN A 81 3.02 9.98 14.15
C GLN A 81 3.04 10.08 12.61
N HIS A 82 1.89 10.01 11.95
CA HIS A 82 1.79 10.16 10.50
C HIS A 82 2.25 11.55 10.03
N SER A 83 1.85 12.62 10.72
CA SER A 83 2.25 13.98 10.33
C SER A 83 3.74 14.23 10.44
N LEU A 84 4.44 13.52 11.35
CA LEU A 84 5.88 13.60 11.48
C LEU A 84 6.60 12.72 10.46
N LYS A 85 6.13 11.48 10.30
CA LYS A 85 6.70 10.50 9.38
C LYS A 85 5.63 9.55 8.86
N PRO A 86 5.10 9.78 7.65
CA PRO A 86 4.12 8.90 7.04
C PRO A 86 4.62 7.45 6.95
N LEU A 87 3.83 6.51 7.49
CA LEU A 87 4.08 5.07 7.36
C LEU A 87 3.06 4.44 6.43
N LYS A 88 3.51 3.47 5.62
CA LYS A 88 2.63 2.65 4.77
C LYS A 88 1.75 1.69 5.59
N ASN A 89 2.14 1.35 6.81
CA ASN A 89 1.40 0.43 7.69
C ASN A 89 1.69 0.75 9.18
N TYR A 90 0.64 0.76 10.00
CA TYR A 90 0.67 1.01 11.44
C TYR A 90 0.50 -0.24 12.31
N GLY A 91 0.58 -1.44 11.71
CA GLY A 91 0.30 -2.72 12.38
C GLY A 91 1.07 -2.91 13.69
N ALA A 92 2.37 -2.64 13.70
CA ALA A 92 3.20 -2.76 14.90
C ALA A 92 2.75 -1.81 16.02
N THR A 93 2.44 -0.55 15.67
CA THR A 93 1.92 0.44 16.63
C THR A 93 0.55 0.04 17.15
N MET A 94 -0.33 -0.46 16.28
CA MET A 94 -1.66 -0.93 16.67
C MET A 94 -1.60 -2.16 17.57
N MET A 95 -0.63 -3.06 17.42
CA MET A 95 -0.45 -4.17 18.36
C MET A 95 -0.22 -3.65 19.78
N ALA A 96 0.69 -2.68 19.94
CA ALA A 96 0.99 -2.08 21.24
C ALA A 96 -0.20 -1.33 21.82
N LEU A 97 -0.87 -0.49 21.02
CA LEU A 97 -2.06 0.26 21.46
C LEU A 97 -3.18 -0.67 21.95
N ARG A 98 -3.41 -1.80 21.28
CA ARG A 98 -4.43 -2.77 21.69
C ARG A 98 -4.08 -3.51 22.98
N CYS A 99 -2.81 -3.86 23.17
CA CYS A 99 -2.35 -4.45 24.42
C CYS A 99 -2.49 -3.44 25.58
N LEU A 100 -2.15 -2.17 25.32
CA LEU A 100 -2.18 -1.10 26.31
C LEU A 100 -3.61 -0.74 26.74
N GLU A 101 -4.56 -0.70 25.80
CA GLU A 101 -5.98 -0.53 26.09
C GLU A 101 -6.47 -1.62 27.06
N GLN A 102 -6.23 -2.89 26.73
CA GLN A 102 -6.68 -3.99 27.58
C GLN A 102 -6.01 -3.96 28.95
N ALA A 103 -4.71 -3.65 29.02
CA ALA A 103 -3.98 -3.54 30.29
C ALA A 103 -4.54 -2.43 31.19
N LEU A 104 -4.84 -1.26 30.62
CA LEU A 104 -5.43 -0.14 31.35
C LEU A 104 -6.78 -0.53 31.99
N LEU A 105 -7.63 -1.20 31.22
CA LEU A 105 -8.93 -1.67 31.69
C LEU A 105 -8.78 -2.76 32.77
N GLN A 106 -7.81 -3.67 32.63
CA GLN A 106 -7.58 -4.74 33.61
C GLN A 106 -6.97 -4.24 34.93
N VAL A 107 -6.01 -3.32 34.87
CA VAL A 107 -5.26 -2.87 36.06
C VAL A 107 -5.97 -1.74 36.79
N LEU A 108 -6.59 -0.81 36.06
CA LEU A 108 -7.13 0.44 36.61
C LEU A 108 -8.65 0.60 36.45
N ASN A 109 -9.31 -0.33 35.74
CA ASN A 109 -10.73 -0.22 35.39
C ASN A 109 -11.09 1.12 34.71
N SER A 110 -10.16 1.65 33.89
CA SER A 110 -10.29 2.93 33.19
C SER A 110 -9.51 2.88 31.89
N GLY A 111 -10.09 3.38 30.78
CA GLY A 111 -9.38 3.48 29.49
C GLY A 111 -8.57 4.77 29.32
N LEU A 112 -8.55 5.64 30.32
CA LEU A 112 -7.93 6.97 30.23
C LEU A 112 -6.40 6.86 30.32
N ILE A 113 -5.73 7.09 29.18
CA ILE A 113 -4.28 6.89 29.02
C ILE A 113 -3.44 7.66 30.05
N TYR A 114 -3.89 8.83 30.51
CA TYR A 114 -3.14 9.65 31.46
C TYR A 114 -3.02 9.04 32.86
N ASN A 115 -3.75 7.95 33.14
CA ASN A 115 -3.63 7.17 34.38
C ASN A 115 -2.57 6.05 34.29
N VAL A 116 -1.96 5.83 33.11
CA VAL A 116 -1.03 4.71 32.88
C VAL A 116 0.20 4.77 33.81
N THR A 117 0.66 3.59 34.23
CA THR A 117 1.83 3.41 35.08
C THR A 117 2.75 2.34 34.49
N ALA A 118 3.95 2.16 35.05
CA ALA A 118 4.87 1.08 34.62
C ALA A 118 4.21 -0.31 34.74
N VAL A 119 3.38 -0.55 35.77
CA VAL A 119 2.64 -1.80 35.96
C VAL A 119 1.69 -2.07 34.80
N VAL A 120 1.05 -1.03 34.25
CA VAL A 120 0.17 -1.18 33.08
C VAL A 120 0.98 -1.56 31.83
N PHE A 121 2.19 -1.03 31.67
CA PHE A 121 3.06 -1.43 30.56
C PHE A 121 3.56 -2.87 30.69
N ASP A 122 3.85 -3.33 31.92
CA ASP A 122 4.19 -4.74 32.17
C ASP A 122 3.01 -5.66 31.84
N GLU A 123 1.80 -5.33 32.30
CA GLU A 123 0.59 -6.09 31.95
C GLU A 123 0.32 -6.07 30.44
N ALA A 124 0.54 -4.94 29.76
CA ALA A 124 0.40 -4.86 28.30
C ALA A 124 1.37 -5.83 27.60
N MET A 125 2.60 -5.99 28.09
CA MET A 125 3.53 -6.99 27.55
C MET A 125 3.07 -8.43 27.84
N GLN A 126 2.54 -8.71 29.03
CA GLN A 126 1.99 -10.04 29.36
C GLN A 126 0.77 -10.39 28.51
N ILE A 127 -0.10 -9.41 28.23
CA ILE A 127 -1.19 -9.56 27.26
C ILE A 127 -0.61 -9.84 25.88
N GLY A 128 0.38 -9.07 25.44
CA GLY A 128 1.05 -9.26 24.16
C GLY A 128 1.63 -10.68 23.99
N SER A 129 2.23 -11.25 25.03
CA SER A 129 2.81 -12.60 24.98
C SER A 129 1.78 -13.72 24.82
N LYS A 130 0.49 -13.44 25.07
CA LYS A 130 -0.61 -14.41 24.81
C LYS A 130 -0.96 -14.50 23.32
N TYR A 131 -0.59 -13.50 22.52
CA TYR A 131 -0.96 -13.39 21.11
C TYR A 131 0.24 -13.39 20.15
N PHE A 132 1.43 -13.04 20.64
CA PHE A 132 2.61 -12.83 19.82
C PHE A 132 3.82 -13.55 20.39
N GLU A 133 4.70 -14.01 19.49
CA GLU A 133 5.94 -14.68 19.85
C GLU A 133 7.15 -14.10 19.10
N GLY A 134 8.34 -14.39 19.61
CA GLY A 134 9.61 -14.04 18.97
C GLY A 134 9.74 -12.55 18.62
N ASN A 135 10.11 -12.26 17.37
CA ASN A 135 10.35 -10.89 16.92
C ASN A 135 9.07 -10.04 16.86
N VAL A 136 7.89 -10.65 16.74
CA VAL A 136 6.61 -9.92 16.74
C VAL A 136 6.31 -9.38 18.14
N LEU A 137 6.53 -10.20 19.18
CA LEU A 137 6.42 -9.76 20.57
C LEU A 137 7.46 -8.68 20.91
N ALA A 138 8.70 -8.84 20.46
CA ALA A 138 9.75 -7.83 20.64
C ALA A 138 9.36 -6.49 19.98
N GLN A 139 8.77 -6.51 18.79
CA GLN A 139 8.26 -5.31 18.12
C GLN A 139 7.12 -4.65 18.91
N CYS A 140 6.21 -5.43 19.51
CA CYS A 140 5.18 -4.91 20.41
C CYS A 140 5.82 -4.12 21.57
N GLY A 141 6.81 -4.72 22.25
CA GLY A 141 7.52 -4.08 23.36
C GLY A 141 8.29 -2.82 22.96
N ILE A 142 8.94 -2.80 21.79
CA ILE A 142 9.59 -1.59 21.26
C ILE A 142 8.58 -0.46 21.07
N GLN A 143 7.39 -0.77 20.56
CA GLN A 143 6.34 0.23 20.35
C GLN A 143 5.74 0.72 21.68
N LEU A 144 5.55 -0.18 22.66
CA LEU A 144 5.15 0.21 24.02
C LEU A 144 6.17 1.16 24.66
N GLU A 145 7.47 0.92 24.48
CA GLU A 145 8.52 1.80 25.02
C GLU A 145 8.48 3.18 24.37
N LYS A 146 8.23 3.24 23.06
CA LYS A 146 8.03 4.52 22.34
C LYS A 146 6.81 5.28 22.85
N ILE A 147 5.70 4.59 23.08
CA ILE A 147 4.49 5.20 23.65
C ILE A 147 4.78 5.73 25.06
N SER A 148 5.47 4.95 25.90
CA SER A 148 5.86 5.37 27.26
C SER A 148 6.69 6.66 27.26
N LYS A 149 7.72 6.74 26.39
CA LYS A 149 8.54 7.94 26.22
C LYS A 149 7.73 9.14 25.74
N PHE A 150 6.92 8.94 24.70
CA PHE A 150 6.04 9.97 24.14
C PHE A 150 5.12 10.57 25.22
N LEU A 151 4.49 9.72 26.03
CA LEU A 151 3.59 10.17 27.09
C LEU A 151 4.30 11.03 28.15
N CYS A 152 5.55 10.69 28.48
CA CYS A 152 6.37 11.48 29.40
C CYS A 152 6.82 12.81 28.77
N GLU A 153 7.36 12.78 27.56
CA GLU A 153 7.86 13.96 26.82
C GLU A 153 6.76 15.01 26.61
N HIS A 154 5.52 14.57 26.39
CA HIS A 154 4.36 15.44 26.18
C HIS A 154 3.56 15.73 27.47
N ASN A 155 4.05 15.33 28.65
CA ASN A 155 3.38 15.54 29.94
C ASN A 155 1.91 15.06 29.94
N LEU A 156 1.67 13.88 29.37
CA LEU A 156 0.34 13.28 29.22
C LEU A 156 0.00 12.30 30.36
N VAL A 157 0.81 12.22 31.42
CA VAL A 157 0.65 11.24 32.51
C VAL A 157 0.60 11.90 33.88
N LYS A 158 -0.31 11.42 34.73
CA LYS A 158 -0.50 11.95 36.09
C LYS A 158 0.67 11.65 37.03
N SER A 159 1.36 10.53 36.81
CA SER A 159 2.59 10.16 37.54
C SER A 159 3.77 11.09 37.23
N GLY A 160 3.69 11.88 36.15
CA GLY A 160 4.73 12.76 35.66
C GLY A 160 5.86 12.05 34.90
N PHE A 161 6.22 10.83 35.31
CA PHE A 161 7.27 10.05 34.65
C PHE A 161 7.01 8.54 34.76
N ILE A 162 7.41 7.80 33.73
CA ILE A 162 7.30 6.34 33.65
C ILE A 162 8.67 5.79 33.25
N SER A 163 9.30 5.03 34.15
CA SER A 163 10.55 4.31 33.86
C SER A 163 10.22 2.87 33.47
N TRP A 164 9.79 2.66 32.24
CA TRP A 164 9.51 1.34 31.72
C TRP A 164 10.43 1.02 30.52
N LYS A 165 10.92 -0.23 30.46
CA LYS A 165 11.75 -0.72 29.36
C LYS A 165 11.30 -2.10 28.95
N ASN A 166 11.31 -2.35 27.64
CA ASN A 166 10.98 -3.66 27.12
C ASN A 166 12.06 -4.70 27.50
N HIS A 167 11.66 -5.78 28.16
CA HIS A 167 12.54 -6.89 28.54
C HIS A 167 12.74 -7.92 27.40
N VAL A 168 11.88 -7.93 26.37
CA VAL A 168 11.96 -8.86 25.25
C VAL A 168 12.88 -8.29 24.17
N LYS A 169 14.08 -8.88 24.02
CA LYS A 169 15.02 -8.48 22.98
C LYS A 169 14.58 -8.98 21.60
N GLN A 170 14.63 -8.10 20.62
CA GLN A 170 14.49 -8.51 19.23
C GLN A 170 15.69 -9.38 18.85
N LYS A 171 15.42 -10.60 18.39
CA LYS A 171 16.45 -11.46 17.78
C LYS A 171 16.73 -10.90 16.40
N VAL A 172 17.72 -10.02 16.30
CA VAL A 172 18.29 -9.61 15.02
C VAL A 172 19.13 -10.80 14.55
N LYS A 173 18.69 -11.50 13.50
CA LYS A 173 19.61 -12.38 12.78
C LYS A 173 20.71 -11.47 12.22
N ASN A 174 21.97 -11.76 12.53
CA ASN A 174 23.07 -11.13 11.82
C ASN A 174 22.84 -11.36 10.33
N ASN A 175 22.87 -10.30 9.52
CA ASN A 175 22.67 -10.41 8.07
C ASN A 175 23.76 -11.27 7.39
N TYR A 176 24.80 -11.63 8.14
CA TYR A 176 25.86 -12.54 7.78
C TYR A 176 25.90 -13.66 8.81
N LEU A 177 25.48 -14.86 8.41
CA LEU A 177 25.81 -16.12 9.06
C LEU A 177 26.84 -16.81 8.14
N PRO A 178 27.93 -17.39 8.67
CA PRO A 178 28.80 -18.25 7.90
C PRO A 178 27.96 -19.34 7.22
N GLU A 179 28.28 -19.67 5.96
CA GLU A 179 27.54 -20.60 5.09
C GLU A 179 27.24 -21.96 5.75
N ILE A 180 28.07 -22.37 6.71
CA ILE A 180 27.99 -23.62 7.48
C ILE A 180 26.79 -23.65 8.45
N GLU A 181 26.21 -22.52 8.84
CA GLU A 181 25.16 -22.45 9.88
C GLU A 181 23.73 -22.22 9.34
N ASP A 182 23.52 -22.13 8.02
CA ASP A 182 22.25 -21.64 7.44
C ASP A 182 21.54 -22.66 6.52
N TYR A 183 21.31 -23.89 7.02
CA TYR A 183 20.46 -24.90 6.36
C TYR A 183 19.09 -24.36 5.93
N HIS A 184 18.54 -23.37 6.64
CA HIS A 184 17.26 -22.73 6.34
C HIS A 184 17.30 -21.72 5.17
N ARG A 185 18.49 -21.37 4.65
CA ARG A 185 18.63 -20.42 3.54
C ARG A 185 18.62 -21.12 2.19
N ASN A 186 19.21 -22.31 2.09
CA ASN A 186 19.14 -23.14 0.88
C ASN A 186 17.69 -23.53 0.57
N ASP A 187 16.90 -23.86 1.58
CA ASP A 187 15.46 -24.17 1.43
C ASP A 187 14.61 -22.97 0.97
N LYS A 188 15.15 -21.74 1.01
CA LYS A 188 14.46 -20.51 0.58
C LYS A 188 14.87 -20.02 -0.80
N LEU A 189 15.89 -20.63 -1.41
CA LEU A 189 16.33 -20.30 -2.75
C LEU A 189 15.62 -21.21 -3.75
N PRO A 190 15.31 -20.72 -4.97
CA PRO A 190 14.86 -21.60 -6.03
C PRO A 190 15.96 -22.61 -6.35
N ASP A 191 15.56 -23.87 -6.56
CA ASP A 191 16.47 -24.89 -7.05
C ASP A 191 16.88 -24.63 -8.52
N GLU A 192 17.90 -25.35 -8.97
CA GLU A 192 18.42 -25.22 -10.34
C GLU A 192 17.35 -25.57 -11.39
N ALA A 193 16.51 -26.58 -11.12
CA ALA A 193 15.45 -26.98 -12.04
C ALA A 193 14.42 -25.85 -12.26
N ALA A 194 14.06 -25.12 -11.20
CA ALA A 194 13.18 -23.97 -11.28
C ALA A 194 13.80 -22.81 -12.08
N LEU A 195 15.10 -22.54 -11.88
CA LEU A 195 15.81 -21.50 -12.64
C LEU A 195 15.89 -21.86 -14.14
N LEU A 196 16.23 -23.11 -14.46
CA LEU A 196 16.29 -23.61 -15.82
C LEU A 196 14.92 -23.65 -16.49
N ALA A 197 13.85 -23.98 -15.77
CA ALA A 197 12.49 -23.94 -16.30
C ALA A 197 12.07 -22.52 -16.73
N ILE A 198 12.40 -21.50 -15.92
CA ILE A 198 12.13 -20.10 -16.30
C ILE A 198 12.97 -19.69 -17.50
N ALA A 199 14.24 -20.10 -17.57
CA ALA A 199 15.10 -19.84 -18.71
C ALA A 199 14.57 -20.49 -19.99
N ASP A 200 14.11 -21.75 -19.92
CA ASP A 200 13.50 -22.46 -21.04
C ASP A 200 12.24 -21.75 -21.55
N ILE A 201 11.32 -21.38 -20.64
CA ILE A 201 10.12 -20.59 -20.97
C ILE A 201 10.52 -19.26 -21.63
N PHE A 202 11.50 -18.55 -21.08
CA PHE A 202 11.96 -17.28 -21.65
C PHE A 202 12.58 -17.44 -23.05
N SER A 203 13.27 -18.57 -23.29
CA SER A 203 13.97 -18.85 -24.54
C SER A 203 13.03 -19.00 -25.73
N LYS A 204 11.81 -19.53 -25.50
CA LYS A 204 10.79 -19.79 -26.53
C LYS A 204 10.45 -18.54 -27.35
N ASN A 205 9.98 -18.82 -28.57
CA ASN A 205 9.43 -17.82 -29.48
C ASN A 205 8.19 -17.16 -28.88
N ASP A 206 7.96 -15.89 -29.23
CA ASP A 206 6.89 -15.10 -28.61
C ASP A 206 5.50 -15.62 -28.97
N GLU A 207 5.31 -16.26 -30.12
CA GLU A 207 4.04 -16.80 -30.58
C GLU A 207 3.59 -18.01 -29.75
N LEU A 208 4.55 -18.68 -29.08
CA LEU A 208 4.30 -19.86 -28.25
C LEU A 208 3.99 -19.52 -26.78
N LEU A 209 4.05 -18.24 -26.41
CA LEU A 209 3.93 -17.80 -25.02
C LEU A 209 2.64 -16.99 -24.83
N SER A 210 1.90 -17.32 -23.77
CA SER A 210 0.80 -16.47 -23.33
C SER A 210 1.33 -15.11 -22.84
N PRO A 211 0.49 -14.05 -22.81
CA PRO A 211 0.86 -12.77 -22.22
C PRO A 211 1.41 -12.90 -20.80
N ARG A 212 0.82 -13.79 -19.98
CA ARG A 212 1.26 -14.08 -18.61
C ARG A 212 2.67 -14.67 -18.58
N ASP A 213 2.97 -15.62 -19.47
CA ASP A 213 4.27 -16.28 -19.50
C ASP A 213 5.35 -15.32 -20.02
N LYS A 214 5.03 -14.49 -21.03
CA LYS A 214 5.91 -13.41 -21.49
C LYS A 214 6.24 -12.44 -20.36
N PHE A 215 5.23 -11.96 -19.63
CA PHE A 215 5.40 -11.04 -18.53
C PHE A 215 6.27 -11.66 -17.43
N THR A 216 5.87 -12.84 -16.95
CA THR A 216 6.49 -13.50 -15.80
C THR A 216 7.96 -13.82 -16.11
N SER A 217 8.22 -14.49 -17.24
CA SER A 217 9.59 -14.84 -17.63
C SER A 217 10.46 -13.61 -17.92
N ALA A 218 9.92 -12.53 -18.48
CA ALA A 218 10.65 -11.27 -18.69
C ALA A 218 11.04 -10.59 -17.37
N VAL A 219 10.14 -10.55 -16.38
CA VAL A 219 10.45 -10.00 -15.05
C VAL A 219 11.56 -10.80 -14.38
N PHE A 220 11.49 -12.13 -14.40
CA PHE A 220 12.57 -12.98 -13.87
C PHE A 220 13.89 -12.80 -14.63
N ALA A 221 13.84 -12.72 -15.96
CA ALA A 221 15.03 -12.47 -16.77
C ALA A 221 15.70 -11.14 -16.40
N LEU A 222 14.94 -10.06 -16.18
CA LEU A 222 15.48 -8.79 -15.71
C LEU A 222 16.06 -8.86 -14.30
N LEU A 223 15.43 -9.60 -13.37
CA LEU A 223 15.97 -9.83 -12.03
C LEU A 223 17.30 -10.60 -12.06
N LEU A 224 17.49 -11.51 -13.02
CA LEU A 224 18.75 -12.20 -13.25
C LEU A 224 19.80 -11.32 -13.95
N CYS A 225 19.38 -10.47 -14.90
CA CYS A 225 20.27 -9.51 -15.56
C CYS A 225 20.77 -8.45 -14.58
N CYS A 226 19.90 -8.02 -13.66
CA CYS A 226 20.22 -7.01 -12.68
C CYS A 226 19.48 -7.23 -11.34
N PRO A 227 20.09 -7.96 -10.40
CA PRO A 227 19.48 -8.28 -9.12
C PRO A 227 18.98 -7.04 -8.37
N CYS A 228 17.68 -7.00 -8.13
CA CYS A 228 16.98 -5.88 -7.49
C CYS A 228 15.68 -6.37 -6.84
N ARG A 229 14.95 -5.48 -6.16
CA ARG A 229 13.62 -5.84 -5.68
C ARG A 229 12.66 -5.91 -6.85
N ILE A 230 11.73 -6.85 -6.81
CA ILE A 230 10.68 -6.96 -7.83
C ILE A 230 9.91 -5.64 -8.03
N SER A 231 9.66 -4.90 -6.95
CA SER A 231 9.00 -3.58 -7.01
C SER A 231 9.75 -2.54 -7.83
N GLU A 232 11.07 -2.69 -8.01
CA GLU A 232 11.90 -1.79 -8.81
C GLU A 232 11.76 -2.12 -10.30
N ILE A 233 11.66 -3.40 -10.68
CA ILE A 233 11.33 -3.83 -12.06
C ILE A 233 9.91 -3.45 -12.46
N LEU A 234 8.94 -3.67 -11.57
CA LEU A 234 7.53 -3.35 -11.82
C LEU A 234 7.28 -1.84 -11.96
N ALA A 235 8.20 -1.02 -11.45
CA ALA A 235 8.18 0.43 -11.59
C ALA A 235 9.31 0.94 -12.49
N LEU A 236 9.68 0.21 -13.54
CA LEU A 236 10.56 0.74 -14.57
C LEU A 236 9.76 1.65 -15.52
N PRO A 237 10.34 2.77 -15.98
CA PRO A 237 9.76 3.53 -17.08
C PRO A 237 9.95 2.80 -18.43
N ALA A 238 9.08 3.08 -19.39
CA ALA A 238 9.12 2.46 -20.71
C ALA A 238 10.39 2.86 -21.48
N ASP A 239 10.92 4.05 -21.22
CA ASP A 239 12.21 4.54 -21.72
C ASP A 239 13.37 4.24 -20.75
N CYS A 240 13.33 3.12 -20.01
CA CYS A 240 14.38 2.81 -19.04
C CYS A 240 15.75 2.51 -19.67
N GLU A 241 15.82 2.10 -20.93
CA GLU A 241 17.08 1.69 -21.56
C GLU A 241 18.02 2.88 -21.80
N ILE A 242 19.31 2.71 -21.46
CA ILE A 242 20.35 3.71 -21.69
C ILE A 242 21.64 3.05 -22.16
N THR A 243 22.36 3.72 -23.07
CA THR A 243 23.72 3.35 -23.48
C THR A 243 24.64 4.55 -23.31
N GLN A 244 25.77 4.36 -22.66
CA GLN A 244 26.80 5.39 -22.46
C GLN A 244 28.18 4.80 -22.67
N LYS A 245 29.14 5.61 -23.10
CA LYS A 245 30.56 5.19 -23.13
C LYS A 245 31.18 5.40 -21.75
N ASP A 246 31.94 4.42 -21.29
CA ASP A 246 32.76 4.56 -20.08
C ASP A 246 34.04 5.37 -20.38
N ASP A 247 34.86 5.60 -19.34
CA ASP A 247 36.12 6.35 -19.43
C ASP A 247 37.13 5.75 -20.42
N LYS A 248 36.92 4.49 -20.85
CA LYS A 248 37.75 3.78 -21.84
C LYS A 248 37.12 3.80 -23.24
N GLY A 249 36.01 4.51 -23.41
CA GLY A 249 35.27 4.59 -24.68
C GLY A 249 34.41 3.37 -24.99
N ILE A 250 34.25 2.43 -24.05
CA ILE A 250 33.48 1.19 -24.25
C ILE A 250 32.00 1.48 -23.99
N GLU A 251 31.13 1.08 -24.92
CA GLU A 251 29.69 1.20 -24.74
C GLU A 251 29.17 0.28 -23.63
N ARG A 252 28.47 0.87 -22.67
CA ARG A 252 27.81 0.21 -21.55
C ARG A 252 26.32 0.39 -21.70
N TYR A 253 25.59 -0.72 -21.69
CA TYR A 253 24.14 -0.75 -21.66
C TYR A 253 23.65 -0.88 -20.22
N GLY A 254 22.66 -0.09 -19.84
CA GLY A 254 22.08 -0.09 -18.51
C GLY A 254 20.59 0.21 -18.53
N LEU A 255 19.97 0.06 -17.37
CA LEU A 255 18.58 0.44 -17.12
C LEU A 255 18.54 1.60 -16.13
N ARG A 256 17.80 2.66 -16.45
CA ARG A 256 17.45 3.76 -15.52
C ARG A 256 16.42 3.23 -14.53
N PHE A 257 16.71 3.32 -13.25
CA PHE A 257 15.87 2.79 -12.19
C PHE A 257 15.83 3.73 -10.99
N TYR A 258 14.77 3.62 -10.19
CA TYR A 258 14.65 4.35 -8.93
C TYR A 258 14.79 3.36 -7.77
N SER A 259 15.86 3.51 -6.99
CA SER A 259 16.17 2.60 -5.88
C SER A 259 15.27 2.86 -4.68
N VAL A 260 14.70 1.80 -4.10
CA VAL A 260 13.98 1.92 -2.83
C VAL A 260 14.99 2.11 -1.67
N LYS A 261 14.56 2.76 -0.58
CA LYS A 261 15.36 3.13 0.63
C LYS A 261 16.35 4.29 0.44
N GLY A 262 15.95 5.35 -0.27
CA GLY A 262 16.62 6.65 -0.20
C GLY A 262 17.86 6.84 -1.08
N TYR A 263 18.17 5.88 -1.95
CA TYR A 263 19.27 6.01 -2.92
C TYR A 263 18.88 6.74 -4.22
N GLY A 264 17.57 6.94 -4.46
CA GLY A 264 17.08 7.77 -5.56
C GLY A 264 17.31 7.18 -6.97
N PRO A 265 17.30 8.04 -8.00
CA PRO A 265 17.57 7.66 -9.39
C PRO A 265 19.00 7.11 -9.58
N ASN A 266 19.14 6.01 -10.30
CA ASN A 266 20.43 5.36 -10.57
C ASN A 266 20.40 4.60 -11.92
N ILE A 267 21.57 4.18 -12.42
CA ILE A 267 21.74 3.35 -13.63
C ILE A 267 22.32 1.99 -13.27
N LYS A 268 21.61 0.93 -13.66
CA LYS A 268 21.98 -0.46 -13.39
C LYS A 268 22.59 -1.02 -14.66
N TRP A 269 23.92 -1.07 -14.69
CA TRP A 269 24.67 -1.59 -15.82
C TRP A 269 24.47 -3.10 -15.96
N ILE A 270 24.20 -3.54 -17.18
CA ILE A 270 23.94 -4.96 -17.50
C ILE A 270 25.25 -5.59 -18.01
N PRO A 271 25.62 -6.79 -17.52
CA PRO A 271 26.74 -7.54 -18.06
C PRO A 271 26.60 -7.74 -19.57
N GLN A 272 27.70 -7.60 -20.32
CA GLN A 272 27.66 -7.60 -21.79
C GLN A 272 26.97 -8.84 -22.37
N VAL A 273 27.19 -10.01 -21.77
CA VAL A 273 26.57 -11.29 -22.16
C VAL A 273 25.07 -11.34 -21.92
N MET A 274 24.53 -10.54 -21.00
CA MET A 274 23.11 -10.49 -20.65
C MET A 274 22.35 -9.39 -21.41
N ILE A 275 23.03 -8.52 -22.17
CA ILE A 275 22.36 -7.45 -22.93
C ILE A 275 21.26 -7.98 -23.85
N PRO A 276 21.45 -9.08 -24.62
CA PRO A 276 20.37 -9.61 -25.47
C PRO A 276 19.17 -10.08 -24.66
N VAL A 277 19.40 -10.65 -23.47
CA VAL A 277 18.35 -11.13 -22.56
C VAL A 277 17.55 -9.94 -22.01
N ALA A 278 18.23 -8.90 -21.53
CA ALA A 278 17.59 -7.69 -21.02
C ALA A 278 16.75 -7.01 -22.10
N LYS A 279 17.30 -6.79 -23.30
CA LYS A 279 16.56 -6.17 -24.42
C LYS A 279 15.34 -7.00 -24.83
N LYS A 280 15.45 -8.33 -24.91
CA LYS A 280 14.31 -9.21 -25.21
C LYS A 280 13.21 -9.09 -24.14
N ALA A 281 13.60 -9.01 -22.86
CA ALA A 281 12.66 -8.84 -21.76
C ALA A 281 11.95 -7.47 -21.80
N ILE A 282 12.69 -6.38 -21.99
CA ILE A 282 12.12 -5.02 -22.11
C ILE A 282 11.16 -4.95 -23.31
N ARG A 283 11.55 -5.47 -24.48
CA ARG A 283 10.68 -5.52 -25.66
C ARG A 283 9.36 -6.25 -25.39
N ARG A 284 9.41 -7.40 -24.70
CA ARG A 284 8.19 -8.15 -24.33
C ARG A 284 7.29 -7.32 -23.42
N LEU A 285 7.85 -6.71 -22.39
CA LEU A 285 7.09 -5.87 -21.46
C LEU A 285 6.49 -4.65 -22.18
N LEU A 286 7.28 -3.94 -23.00
CA LEU A 286 6.81 -2.83 -23.83
C LEU A 286 5.63 -3.22 -24.72
N SER A 287 5.71 -4.37 -25.38
CA SER A 287 4.63 -4.87 -26.24
C SER A 287 3.35 -5.16 -25.45
N LEU A 288 3.47 -5.77 -24.27
CA LEU A 288 2.31 -6.11 -23.43
C LEU A 288 1.57 -4.88 -22.92
N SER A 289 2.30 -3.86 -22.47
CA SER A 289 1.71 -2.66 -21.86
C SER A 289 1.46 -1.54 -22.87
N GLN A 290 1.68 -1.77 -24.18
CA GLN A 290 1.53 -0.76 -25.24
C GLN A 290 0.14 -0.12 -25.26
N ASN A 291 -0.91 -0.95 -25.25
CA ASN A 291 -2.30 -0.46 -25.30
C ASN A 291 -2.63 0.37 -24.06
N ALA A 292 -2.23 -0.09 -22.87
CA ALA A 292 -2.46 0.61 -21.61
C ALA A 292 -1.73 1.96 -21.57
N ARG A 293 -0.47 2.02 -22.03
CA ARG A 293 0.27 3.29 -22.14
C ARG A 293 -0.36 4.24 -23.14
N ALA A 294 -0.76 3.75 -24.32
CA ALA A 294 -1.39 4.58 -25.34
C ALA A 294 -2.72 5.18 -24.85
N PHE A 295 -3.52 4.38 -24.15
CA PHE A 295 -4.73 4.85 -23.47
C PHE A 295 -4.42 5.93 -22.44
N ALA A 296 -3.46 5.70 -21.54
CA ALA A 296 -3.07 6.66 -20.52
C ALA A 296 -2.56 7.98 -21.13
N GLN A 297 -1.71 7.92 -22.16
CA GLN A 297 -1.22 9.09 -22.88
C GLN A 297 -2.36 9.87 -23.56
N TRP A 298 -3.36 9.17 -24.10
CA TRP A 298 -4.54 9.83 -24.64
C TRP A 298 -5.33 10.56 -23.56
N CYS A 299 -5.60 9.91 -22.44
CA CYS A 299 -6.32 10.51 -21.31
C CYS A 299 -5.60 11.77 -20.78
N GLU A 300 -4.26 11.75 -20.75
CA GLU A 300 -3.47 12.93 -20.37
C GLU A 300 -3.59 14.08 -21.38
N LYS A 301 -3.67 13.77 -22.67
CA LYS A 301 -3.64 14.78 -23.75
C LYS A 301 -5.02 15.31 -24.13
N TYR A 302 -6.05 14.47 -24.04
CA TYR A 302 -7.41 14.73 -24.49
C TYR A 302 -8.44 14.25 -23.44
N PRO A 303 -8.46 14.86 -22.24
CA PRO A 303 -9.35 14.44 -21.16
C PRO A 303 -10.82 14.53 -21.52
N ASP A 304 -11.20 15.43 -22.44
CA ASP A 304 -12.61 15.64 -22.82
C ASP A 304 -13.04 14.84 -24.06
N LYS A 305 -12.20 13.93 -24.58
CA LYS A 305 -12.50 13.17 -25.80
C LYS A 305 -12.38 11.67 -25.58
N PHE A 306 -13.37 10.92 -26.06
CA PHE A 306 -13.37 9.47 -25.98
C PHE A 306 -12.13 8.87 -26.68
N TYR A 307 -11.49 7.88 -26.05
CA TYR A 307 -10.36 7.18 -26.64
C TYR A 307 -10.78 6.32 -27.83
N GLN A 308 -10.40 6.73 -29.03
CA GLN A 308 -10.71 6.02 -30.27
C GLN A 308 -9.68 4.90 -30.53
N HIS A 309 -10.06 3.66 -30.24
CA HIS A 309 -9.26 2.47 -30.58
C HIS A 309 -9.85 1.74 -31.80
N GLU A 310 -9.17 0.68 -32.29
CA GLU A 310 -9.52 0.00 -33.55
C GLU A 310 -10.98 -0.45 -33.66
N LEU A 311 -11.53 -1.03 -32.58
CA LEU A 311 -12.92 -1.49 -32.55
C LEU A 311 -13.96 -0.37 -32.30
N CYS A 312 -13.58 0.89 -32.03
CA CYS A 312 -14.54 1.93 -31.69
C CYS A 312 -15.54 2.22 -32.82
N PRO A 313 -16.84 2.41 -32.52
CA PRO A 313 -17.82 2.75 -33.53
C PRO A 313 -17.55 4.14 -34.11
N LYS A 314 -17.62 4.26 -35.44
CA LYS A 314 -17.47 5.54 -36.15
C LYS A 314 -18.78 6.34 -36.13
N VAL A 315 -19.12 6.89 -34.97
CA VAL A 315 -20.33 7.67 -34.72
C VAL A 315 -19.99 8.97 -34.01
N ASP A 316 -20.89 9.94 -34.07
CA ASP A 316 -20.75 11.17 -33.27
C ASP A 316 -20.79 10.84 -31.77
N GLU A 317 -19.94 11.50 -30.97
CA GLU A 317 -19.74 11.13 -29.56
C GLU A 317 -21.00 11.28 -28.69
N LYS A 318 -21.93 12.17 -29.09
CA LYS A 318 -23.18 12.42 -28.37
C LYS A 318 -24.32 11.54 -28.86
N SER A 319 -24.13 10.82 -29.96
CA SER A 319 -25.14 9.89 -30.48
C SER A 319 -25.32 8.71 -29.53
N LYS A 320 -26.58 8.34 -29.28
CA LYS A 320 -26.92 7.16 -28.50
C LYS A 320 -26.54 5.90 -29.27
N LEU A 321 -25.89 4.97 -28.57
CA LEU A 321 -25.27 3.77 -29.11
C LEU A 321 -26.18 2.56 -28.95
N THR A 322 -26.17 1.65 -29.92
CA THR A 322 -26.69 0.29 -29.71
C THR A 322 -25.79 -0.48 -28.75
N VAL A 323 -26.29 -1.55 -28.13
CA VAL A 323 -25.52 -2.39 -27.21
C VAL A 323 -24.29 -3.01 -27.87
N ILE A 324 -24.37 -3.29 -29.19
CA ILE A 324 -23.22 -3.76 -29.98
C ILE A 324 -22.17 -2.66 -30.09
N GLN A 325 -22.58 -1.43 -30.38
CA GLN A 325 -21.68 -0.27 -30.42
C GLN A 325 -21.07 0.05 -29.04
N VAL A 326 -21.81 -0.14 -27.95
CA VAL A 326 -21.26 -0.03 -26.57
C VAL A 326 -20.19 -1.10 -26.35
N CYS A 327 -20.44 -2.35 -26.74
CA CYS A 327 -19.42 -3.40 -26.65
C CYS A 327 -18.16 -3.04 -27.44
N HIS A 328 -18.34 -2.56 -28.67
CA HIS A 328 -17.27 -2.10 -29.54
C HIS A 328 -16.50 -0.91 -28.95
N ALA A 329 -17.19 0.09 -28.39
CA ALA A 329 -16.56 1.23 -27.72
C ALA A 329 -15.72 0.83 -26.50
N LEU A 330 -16.08 -0.26 -25.82
CA LEU A 330 -15.34 -0.81 -24.68
C LEU A 330 -14.28 -1.86 -25.09
N GLY A 331 -14.05 -2.06 -26.39
CA GLY A 331 -13.04 -2.99 -26.90
C GLY A 331 -13.43 -4.46 -26.89
N TYR A 332 -14.72 -4.78 -26.74
CA TYR A 332 -15.20 -6.16 -26.82
C TYR A 332 -15.51 -6.55 -28.27
N PRO A 333 -14.81 -7.54 -28.87
CA PRO A 333 -15.03 -7.98 -30.25
C PRO A 333 -16.25 -8.91 -30.35
N LEU A 334 -17.42 -8.41 -29.96
CA LEU A 334 -18.69 -9.11 -30.00
C LEU A 334 -19.58 -8.50 -31.07
N HIS A 335 -20.27 -9.34 -31.84
CA HIS A 335 -21.07 -8.89 -32.99
C HIS A 335 -22.54 -9.29 -32.88
N ASP A 336 -22.88 -10.31 -32.08
CA ASP A 336 -24.26 -10.71 -31.88
C ASP A 336 -24.90 -9.98 -30.68
N HIS A 337 -26.15 -9.57 -30.87
CA HIS A 337 -26.86 -8.76 -29.88
C HIS A 337 -26.97 -9.46 -28.51
N LYS A 338 -27.23 -10.77 -28.49
CA LYS A 338 -27.44 -11.53 -27.24
C LYS A 338 -26.18 -11.57 -26.38
N SER A 339 -25.02 -11.83 -26.97
CA SER A 339 -23.73 -11.83 -26.28
C SER A 339 -23.35 -10.43 -25.79
N CYS A 340 -23.60 -9.40 -26.60
CA CYS A 340 -23.38 -8.02 -26.19
C CYS A 340 -24.21 -7.67 -24.95
N VAL A 341 -25.51 -7.98 -24.95
CA VAL A 341 -26.38 -7.76 -23.78
C VAL A 341 -25.86 -8.49 -22.54
N LEU A 342 -25.49 -9.76 -22.66
CA LEU A 342 -24.96 -10.54 -21.53
C LEU A 342 -23.63 -9.98 -21.01
N LYS A 343 -22.77 -9.47 -21.90
CA LYS A 343 -21.49 -8.87 -21.55
C LYS A 343 -21.69 -7.54 -20.83
N ILE A 344 -22.52 -6.65 -21.35
CA ILE A 344 -22.78 -5.33 -20.77
C ILE A 344 -23.42 -5.45 -19.37
N LYS A 345 -24.41 -6.36 -19.19
CA LYS A 345 -25.03 -6.61 -17.86
C LYS A 345 -24.04 -7.01 -16.76
N LYS A 346 -22.88 -7.58 -17.14
CA LYS A 346 -21.81 -8.02 -16.22
C LYS A 346 -20.61 -7.07 -16.21
N THR A 347 -20.67 -5.98 -16.98
CA THR A 347 -19.59 -5.01 -17.08
C THR A 347 -19.83 -3.89 -16.07
N SER A 348 -18.79 -3.56 -15.33
CA SER A 348 -18.75 -2.45 -14.40
C SER A 348 -17.55 -1.58 -14.74
N LEU A 349 -17.75 -0.26 -14.74
CA LEU A 349 -16.69 0.73 -14.98
C LEU A 349 -16.21 1.40 -13.68
N ASP A 350 -16.85 1.10 -12.54
CA ASP A 350 -16.63 1.74 -11.24
C ASP A 350 -16.08 0.80 -10.16
N GLY A 351 -15.45 -0.30 -10.59
CA GLY A 351 -14.86 -1.29 -9.69
C GLY A 351 -15.88 -2.21 -9.02
N GLY A 352 -17.03 -2.44 -9.66
CA GLY A 352 -18.06 -3.38 -9.23
C GLY A 352 -19.14 -2.77 -8.32
N LYS A 353 -19.25 -1.43 -8.23
CA LYS A 353 -20.31 -0.79 -7.45
C LYS A 353 -21.63 -0.77 -8.22
N SER A 354 -21.56 -0.59 -9.54
CA SER A 354 -22.71 -0.64 -10.44
C SER A 354 -22.37 -1.39 -11.72
N PHE A 355 -23.41 -1.94 -12.36
CA PHE A 355 -23.32 -2.60 -13.65
C PHE A 355 -24.01 -1.77 -14.72
N LEU A 356 -23.52 -1.86 -15.96
CA LEU A 356 -24.07 -1.12 -17.09
C LEU A 356 -25.46 -1.64 -17.51
N ASN A 357 -26.31 -0.73 -17.96
CA ASN A 357 -27.59 -1.05 -18.58
C ASN A 357 -27.38 -1.54 -20.02
N ALA A 358 -27.89 -2.73 -20.32
CA ALA A 358 -27.69 -3.36 -21.62
C ALA A 358 -28.76 -3.04 -22.67
N ASN A 359 -29.69 -2.12 -22.38
CA ASN A 359 -30.67 -1.67 -23.37
C ASN A 359 -29.98 -0.79 -24.43
N ASP A 360 -30.41 -0.93 -25.67
CA ASP A 360 -29.98 -0.05 -26.75
C ASP A 360 -30.28 1.42 -26.41
N TYR A 361 -29.42 2.29 -26.92
CA TYR A 361 -29.54 3.75 -26.83
C TYR A 361 -29.49 4.31 -25.41
N ASN A 362 -29.02 3.52 -24.43
CA ASN A 362 -28.85 4.00 -23.06
C ASN A 362 -27.63 4.91 -22.91
N TYR A 363 -26.57 4.68 -23.69
CA TYR A 363 -25.28 5.36 -23.57
C TYR A 363 -24.85 6.05 -24.87
N SER A 364 -24.14 7.16 -24.77
CA SER A 364 -23.30 7.74 -25.82
C SER A 364 -21.81 7.50 -25.53
N LEU A 365 -20.91 7.83 -26.46
CA LEU A 365 -19.47 7.75 -26.17
C LEU A 365 -19.08 8.76 -25.07
N SER A 366 -19.65 9.98 -25.10
CA SER A 366 -19.37 10.99 -24.07
C SER A 366 -19.81 10.53 -22.67
N GLU A 367 -20.98 9.91 -22.54
CA GLU A 367 -21.45 9.38 -21.24
C GLU A 367 -20.57 8.23 -20.73
N LEU A 368 -20.18 7.31 -21.62
CA LEU A 368 -19.22 6.25 -21.25
C LEU A 368 -17.88 6.85 -20.83
N TRP A 369 -17.42 7.91 -21.49
CA TRP A 369 -16.17 8.58 -21.16
C TRP A 369 -16.17 9.17 -19.76
N GLU A 370 -17.24 9.90 -19.41
CA GLU A 370 -17.42 10.47 -18.07
C GLU A 370 -17.37 9.37 -17.00
N MET A 371 -18.03 8.25 -17.24
CA MET A 371 -17.99 7.09 -16.35
C MET A 371 -16.58 6.51 -16.20
N ILE A 372 -15.84 6.34 -17.31
CA ILE A 372 -14.47 5.80 -17.30
C ILE A 372 -13.52 6.72 -16.51
N ILE A 373 -13.54 8.02 -16.80
CA ILE A 373 -12.65 8.99 -16.13
C ILE A 373 -13.00 9.13 -14.66
N SER A 374 -14.29 9.08 -14.29
CA SER A 374 -14.70 9.11 -12.88
C SER A 374 -14.14 7.95 -12.05
N GLY A 375 -13.77 6.85 -12.71
CA GLY A 375 -13.15 5.67 -12.10
C GLY A 375 -11.64 5.75 -11.92
N PHE A 376 -10.97 6.79 -12.42
CA PHE A 376 -9.52 6.91 -12.32
C PHE A 376 -9.06 7.05 -10.86
N SER A 377 -7.84 6.57 -10.60
CA SER A 377 -7.16 6.81 -9.33
C SER A 377 -7.06 8.32 -9.08
N LYS A 378 -7.14 8.72 -7.80
CA LYS A 378 -6.81 10.10 -7.38
C LYS A 378 -5.37 10.49 -7.76
N ASP A 379 -4.51 9.49 -7.92
CA ASP A 379 -3.10 9.70 -8.25
C ASP A 379 -2.87 9.84 -9.76
N PHE A 380 -3.88 9.58 -10.62
CA PHE A 380 -3.73 9.76 -12.07
C PHE A 380 -3.32 11.22 -12.40
N PRO A 381 -2.30 11.46 -13.26
CA PRO A 381 -1.68 10.53 -14.22
C PRO A 381 -0.47 9.74 -13.68
N TRP A 382 -0.18 9.82 -12.38
CA TRP A 382 0.96 9.15 -11.77
C TRP A 382 0.68 7.68 -11.48
N TYR A 383 1.53 6.82 -12.01
CA TYR A 383 1.63 5.43 -11.58
C TYR A 383 2.42 5.34 -10.27
N ASP A 384 3.51 6.12 -10.18
CA ASP A 384 4.34 6.26 -8.99
C ASP A 384 4.94 7.68 -8.98
N GLU A 385 4.29 8.60 -8.24
CA GLU A 385 4.69 10.02 -8.17
C GLU A 385 6.07 10.19 -7.52
N GLU A 386 6.38 9.41 -6.48
CA GLU A 386 7.69 9.43 -5.80
C GLU A 386 8.84 9.13 -6.77
N LYS A 387 8.58 8.27 -7.76
CA LYS A 387 9.54 7.91 -8.82
C LYS A 387 9.41 8.75 -10.09
N SER A 388 8.47 9.70 -10.12
CA SER A 388 8.13 10.49 -11.30
C SER A 388 7.73 9.65 -12.53
N ILE A 389 6.98 8.56 -12.30
CA ILE A 389 6.51 7.65 -13.36
C ILE A 389 5.02 7.86 -13.57
N ARG A 390 4.64 8.29 -14.78
CA ARG A 390 3.25 8.38 -15.21
C ARG A 390 2.76 7.06 -15.79
N PHE A 391 1.46 6.81 -15.77
CA PHE A 391 0.86 5.67 -16.45
C PHE A 391 1.26 5.63 -17.94
N GLY A 392 1.31 6.77 -18.62
CA GLY A 392 1.75 6.85 -20.02
C GLY A 392 3.20 6.40 -20.28
N ASN A 393 4.05 6.32 -19.24
CA ASN A 393 5.44 5.88 -19.34
C ASN A 393 5.76 4.68 -18.45
N ALA A 394 4.78 3.98 -17.89
CA ALA A 394 5.04 2.80 -17.05
C ALA A 394 5.30 1.56 -17.92
N LEU A 395 6.41 0.85 -17.69
CA LEU A 395 6.76 -0.36 -18.44
C LEU A 395 5.83 -1.53 -18.12
N CYS A 396 5.35 -1.63 -16.88
CA CYS A 396 4.50 -2.72 -16.40
C CYS A 396 3.12 -2.13 -16.01
N LEU A 397 2.09 -2.44 -16.79
CA LEU A 397 0.69 -2.01 -16.58
C LEU A 397 -0.27 -3.18 -16.74
#